data_AF-A0A1Y4S8F6-F1
#
_entry.id   AF-A0A1Y4S8F6-F1
#
_cell.length_a   1.000
_cell.length_b   1.000
_cell.length_c   1.000
_cell.angle_alpha   90.00
_cell.angle_beta   90.00
_cell.angle_gamma   90.00
#
_symmetry.space_group_name_H-M   'P 1'
#
loop_
_entity.id
_entity.type
_entity.pdbx_description
1 polymer ?
#
loop_
_entity_poly.entity_id
_entity_poly.type
_entity_poly.pdbx_seq_one_letter_code
_entity_poly.pdbx_strand_id
1 'polypeptide(L)'
;MDYNQEYSPAESGHAEGASPQAEFPPLQLAGTVEDSIVDGPGIRYTIFVQGCPHRCPGCHNPQTHEFSGGYTADTEQLLEAIRSNPLLGGVTFSGGEPFCQPEALCALGREIKAMGKHLMVYSGYTYERLLEIGRKRPAVLELLELADLLVDGPYREEERDLTLLYRGSANQRVIDLKKTREHGTVVLYQDDYCQGLW
;
A
#
# COMPACT_ATOMS: atom_id res chain seq x y z
N MET A 1 -44.55 -0.39 -59.74
CA MET A 1 -45.00 0.99 -59.50
C MET A 1 -44.60 1.32 -58.08
N ASP A 2 -43.66 2.25 -57.98
CA ASP A 2 -42.95 2.66 -56.76
C ASP A 2 -43.88 3.12 -55.65
N TYR A 3 -43.49 2.89 -54.40
CA TYR A 3 -43.70 3.87 -53.32
C TYR A 3 -42.53 3.82 -52.33
N ASN A 4 -41.72 4.87 -52.38
CA ASN A 4 -40.71 5.22 -51.37
C ASN A 4 -41.34 5.37 -49.98
N GLN A 5 -40.68 4.81 -48.97
CA GLN A 5 -40.61 5.47 -47.67
C GLN A 5 -39.34 5.01 -46.92
N GLU A 6 -38.28 5.82 -47.05
CA GLU A 6 -37.14 5.79 -46.13
C GLU A 6 -37.64 6.26 -44.75
N TYR A 7 -37.43 5.44 -43.72
CA TYR A 7 -37.56 5.85 -42.33
C TYR A 7 -36.21 5.66 -41.64
N SER A 8 -35.58 6.80 -41.32
CA SER A 8 -34.32 6.91 -40.60
C SER A 8 -34.51 6.55 -39.12
N PRO A 9 -33.66 5.72 -38.50
CA PRO A 9 -33.66 5.57 -37.05
C PRO A 9 -33.04 6.82 -36.40
N ALA A 10 -33.75 7.41 -35.46
CA ALA A 10 -33.26 8.52 -34.64
C ALA A 10 -32.01 8.10 -33.86
N GLU A 11 -30.91 8.83 -34.05
CA GLU A 11 -29.71 8.78 -33.23
C GLU A 11 -30.04 9.34 -31.85
N SER A 12 -30.18 8.47 -30.84
CA SER A 12 -30.11 8.88 -29.44
C SER A 12 -28.64 8.97 -29.03
N GLY A 13 -28.01 10.11 -29.33
CA GLY A 13 -26.71 10.46 -28.80
C GLY A 13 -26.80 10.71 -27.29
N HIS A 14 -26.43 9.72 -26.49
CA HIS A 14 -25.97 9.97 -25.12
C HIS A 14 -24.49 10.33 -25.20
N ALA A 15 -24.21 11.63 -25.22
CA ALA A 15 -22.88 12.13 -24.91
C ALA A 15 -22.64 11.93 -23.41
N GLU A 16 -22.12 10.76 -23.03
CA GLU A 16 -21.50 10.60 -21.72
C GLU A 16 -20.16 11.32 -21.75
N GLY A 17 -20.16 12.51 -21.13
CA GLY A 17 -18.92 13.18 -20.76
C GLY A 17 -18.22 12.33 -19.71
N ALA A 18 -17.24 11.53 -20.15
CA ALA A 18 -16.27 10.94 -19.24
C ALA A 18 -15.53 12.09 -18.55
N SER A 19 -15.72 12.22 -17.24
CA SER A 19 -14.86 13.03 -16.39
C SER A 19 -13.41 12.59 -16.60
N PRO A 20 -12.43 13.51 -16.65
CA PRO A 20 -11.02 13.12 -16.76
C PRO A 20 -10.67 12.23 -15.57
N GLN A 21 -10.40 10.95 -15.84
CA GLN A 21 -9.87 10.01 -14.86
C GLN A 21 -8.57 10.59 -14.31
N ALA A 22 -8.40 10.54 -12.99
CA ALA A 22 -7.16 11.00 -12.39
C ALA A 22 -6.02 10.10 -12.90
N GLU A 23 -5.03 10.68 -13.57
CA GLU A 23 -3.93 9.89 -14.12
C GLU A 23 -3.00 9.45 -12.99
N PHE A 24 -3.12 8.20 -12.56
CA PHE A 24 -2.26 7.60 -11.55
C PHE A 24 -0.95 7.09 -12.19
N PRO A 25 0.22 7.28 -11.54
CA PRO A 25 1.45 6.65 -12.00
C PRO A 25 1.31 5.11 -12.02
N PRO A 26 1.94 4.41 -12.98
CA PRO A 26 1.86 2.95 -13.05
C PRO A 26 2.30 2.28 -11.74
N LEU A 27 1.48 1.36 -11.24
CA LEU A 27 1.72 0.59 -10.03
C LEU A 27 1.81 -0.90 -10.39
N GLN A 28 2.93 -1.54 -10.10
CA GLN A 28 3.13 -2.97 -10.32
C GLN A 28 2.83 -3.75 -9.04
N LEU A 29 1.88 -4.67 -9.10
CA LEU A 29 1.47 -5.51 -7.97
C LEU A 29 1.77 -6.98 -8.22
N ALA A 30 2.07 -7.68 -7.12
CA ALA A 30 2.09 -9.13 -7.06
C ALA A 30 0.71 -9.70 -6.69
N GLY A 31 -0.12 -8.92 -6.00
CA GLY A 31 -1.49 -9.30 -5.62
C GLY A 31 -2.06 -8.43 -4.50
N THR A 32 -3.27 -8.76 -4.08
CA THR A 32 -3.97 -8.09 -2.98
C THR A 32 -4.63 -9.13 -2.05
N VAL A 33 -4.89 -8.72 -0.81
CA VAL A 33 -5.74 -9.44 0.15
C VAL A 33 -6.72 -8.44 0.72
N GLU A 34 -8.01 -8.68 0.57
CA GLU A 34 -9.03 -7.65 0.81
C GLU A 34 -9.37 -7.47 2.29
N ASP A 35 -9.24 -8.53 3.10
CA ASP A 35 -9.68 -8.58 4.51
C ASP A 35 -8.63 -9.20 5.44
N SER A 36 -7.39 -8.69 5.42
CA SER A 36 -6.33 -9.21 6.31
C SER A 36 -6.50 -8.74 7.74
N ILE A 37 -6.25 -9.63 8.70
CA ILE A 37 -6.19 -9.31 10.15
C ILE A 37 -4.78 -9.45 10.73
N VAL A 38 -3.79 -9.81 9.89
CA VAL A 38 -2.41 -10.08 10.32
C VAL A 38 -1.40 -9.08 9.74
N ASP A 39 -1.83 -8.23 8.81
CA ASP A 39 -0.98 -7.24 8.11
C ASP A 39 -1.10 -5.82 8.70
N GLY A 40 -1.52 -5.70 9.96
CA GLY A 40 -1.62 -4.44 10.69
C GLY A 40 -2.86 -4.35 11.58
N PRO A 41 -3.05 -3.22 12.29
CA PRO A 41 -4.17 -3.04 13.21
C PRO A 41 -5.53 -2.99 12.51
N GLY A 42 -6.48 -3.78 13.02
CA GLY A 42 -7.83 -3.92 12.48
C GLY A 42 -7.87 -4.73 11.18
N ILE A 43 -9.00 -4.67 10.46
CA ILE A 43 -9.14 -5.32 9.15
C ILE A 43 -8.45 -4.43 8.09
N ARG A 44 -7.57 -5.02 7.28
CA ARG A 44 -6.69 -4.35 6.32
C ARG A 44 -6.99 -4.80 4.91
N TYR A 45 -7.08 -3.86 3.98
CA TYR A 45 -6.83 -4.15 2.57
C TYR A 45 -5.32 -4.14 2.35
N THR A 46 -4.73 -5.29 2.06
CA THR A 46 -3.28 -5.43 1.90
C THR A 46 -2.91 -5.51 0.44
N ILE A 47 -2.01 -4.62 0.02
CA ILE A 47 -1.51 -4.48 -1.33
C ILE A 47 -0.08 -4.98 -1.35
N PHE A 48 0.20 -6.04 -2.10
CA PHE A 48 1.54 -6.58 -2.27
C PHE A 48 2.15 -6.03 -3.54
N VAL A 49 3.09 -5.10 -3.43
CA VAL A 49 3.78 -4.56 -4.61
C VAL A 49 4.75 -5.58 -5.20
N GLN A 50 5.06 -5.45 -6.49
CA GLN A 50 6.04 -6.26 -7.18
C GLN A 50 7.42 -5.58 -7.19
N GLY A 51 8.48 -6.37 -7.08
CA GLY A 51 9.88 -5.97 -7.15
C GLY A 51 10.47 -5.74 -5.76
N CYS A 52 11.52 -6.49 -5.41
CA CYS A 52 12.25 -6.31 -4.15
C CYS A 52 13.76 -6.49 -4.38
N PRO A 53 14.60 -5.51 -4.00
CA PRO A 53 16.05 -5.64 -4.14
C PRO A 53 16.69 -6.52 -3.05
N HIS A 54 15.99 -6.77 -1.94
CA HIS A 54 16.59 -7.39 -0.75
C HIS A 54 16.83 -8.90 -0.91
N ARG A 55 15.90 -9.62 -1.57
CA ARG A 55 15.97 -11.07 -1.79
C ARG A 55 16.34 -11.87 -0.52
N CYS A 56 15.73 -11.52 0.62
CA CYS A 56 16.04 -12.12 1.91
C CYS A 56 15.93 -13.66 1.86
N PRO A 57 16.90 -14.41 2.40
CA PRO A 57 16.76 -15.85 2.65
C PRO A 57 15.53 -16.13 3.51
N GLY A 58 14.77 -17.18 3.17
CA GLY A 58 13.55 -17.54 3.89
C GLY A 58 12.41 -16.52 3.79
N CYS A 59 12.46 -15.55 2.86
CA CYS A 59 11.39 -14.58 2.65
C CYS A 59 10.04 -15.28 2.47
N HIS A 60 8.98 -14.74 3.09
CA HIS A 60 7.63 -15.28 2.95
C HIS A 60 7.11 -15.16 1.51
N ASN A 61 7.50 -14.10 0.81
CA ASN A 61 6.96 -13.72 -0.50
C ASN A 61 8.05 -13.65 -1.59
N PRO A 62 8.82 -14.73 -1.84
CA PRO A 62 9.93 -14.71 -2.79
C PRO A 62 9.48 -14.43 -4.23
N GLN A 63 8.23 -14.73 -4.57
CA GLN A 63 7.61 -14.40 -5.86
C GLN A 63 7.57 -12.89 -6.16
N THR A 64 7.65 -12.05 -5.13
CA THR A 64 7.64 -10.59 -5.26
C THR A 64 9.00 -9.99 -5.60
N HIS A 65 10.08 -10.79 -5.65
CA HIS A 65 11.43 -10.27 -5.82
C HIS A 65 11.73 -9.72 -7.23
N GLU A 66 11.25 -10.38 -8.28
CA GLU A 66 11.55 -9.96 -9.66
C GLU A 66 10.81 -8.68 -10.04
N PHE A 67 11.51 -7.66 -10.52
CA PHE A 67 10.88 -6.39 -10.93
C PHE A 67 10.03 -6.51 -12.21
N SER A 68 10.30 -7.51 -13.03
CA SER A 68 9.57 -7.79 -14.27
C SER A 68 8.34 -8.68 -14.08
N GLY A 69 8.07 -9.14 -12.86
CA GLY A 69 6.91 -9.97 -12.54
C GLY A 69 5.62 -9.16 -12.35
N GLY A 70 4.63 -9.80 -11.74
CA GLY A 70 3.39 -9.14 -11.32
C GLY A 70 2.53 -8.66 -12.50
N TYR A 71 1.69 -7.67 -12.21
CA TYR A 71 0.81 -7.01 -13.19
C TYR A 71 0.72 -5.52 -12.91
N THR A 72 0.41 -4.74 -13.94
CA THR A 72 0.06 -3.31 -13.78
C THR A 72 -1.33 -3.21 -13.21
N ALA A 73 -1.47 -2.60 -12.04
CA ALA A 73 -2.74 -2.46 -11.37
C ALA A 73 -3.57 -1.30 -11.92
N ASP A 74 -4.88 -1.46 -11.83
CA ASP A 74 -5.84 -0.37 -11.99
C ASP A 74 -6.06 0.29 -10.63
N THR A 75 -5.45 1.46 -10.44
CA THR A 75 -5.51 2.20 -9.18
C THR A 75 -6.93 2.64 -8.82
N GLU A 76 -7.79 2.93 -9.81
CA GLU A 76 -9.18 3.30 -9.55
C GLU A 76 -9.97 2.11 -9.01
N GLN A 77 -9.76 0.91 -9.57
CA GLN A 77 -10.39 -0.32 -9.05
C GLN A 77 -9.94 -0.65 -7.62
N LEU A 78 -8.66 -0.46 -7.30
CA LEU A 78 -8.17 -0.64 -5.92
C LEU A 78 -8.89 0.31 -4.96
N LEU A 79 -9.01 1.59 -5.34
CA LEU A 79 -9.68 2.60 -4.53
C LEU A 79 -11.17 2.27 -4.35
N GLU A 80 -11.84 1.77 -5.38
CA GLU A 80 -13.24 1.35 -5.28
C GLU A 80 -13.41 0.15 -4.34
N ALA A 81 -12.52 -0.85 -4.43
CA ALA A 81 -12.53 -1.98 -3.50
C ALA A 81 -12.33 -1.51 -2.04
N ILE A 82 -11.44 -0.55 -1.80
CA ILE A 82 -11.21 0.03 -0.47
C ILE A 82 -12.43 0.83 0.03
N ARG A 83 -13.08 1.61 -0.86
CA ARG A 83 -14.26 2.42 -0.50
C ARG A 83 -15.48 1.57 -0.18
N SER A 84 -15.69 0.50 -0.94
CA SER A 84 -16.87 -0.35 -0.83
C SER A 84 -16.91 -1.22 0.44
N ASN A 85 -15.76 -1.40 1.11
CA ASN A 85 -15.67 -2.16 2.35
C ASN A 85 -15.57 -1.25 3.60
N PRO A 86 -16.70 -0.97 4.29
CA PRO A 86 -16.69 -0.10 5.47
C PRO A 86 -15.99 -0.72 6.68
N LEU A 87 -15.75 -2.04 6.69
CA LEU A 87 -15.11 -2.74 7.81
C LEU A 87 -13.60 -2.52 7.86
N LEU A 88 -13.00 -2.04 6.76
CA LEU A 88 -11.57 -1.75 6.70
C LEU A 88 -11.19 -0.66 7.70
N GLY A 89 -10.37 -1.01 8.68
CA GLY A 89 -9.68 -0.06 9.56
C GLY A 89 -8.57 0.68 8.82
N GLY A 90 -8.04 0.12 7.73
CA GLY A 90 -7.12 0.80 6.85
C GLY A 90 -6.52 -0.06 5.75
N VAL A 91 -5.43 0.42 5.16
CA VAL A 91 -4.73 -0.21 4.03
C VAL A 91 -3.27 -0.47 4.41
N THR A 92 -2.74 -1.60 4.00
CA THR A 92 -1.33 -1.96 4.20
C THR A 92 -0.63 -2.07 2.86
N PHE A 93 0.45 -1.31 2.67
CA PHE A 93 1.39 -1.54 1.58
C PHE A 93 2.46 -2.51 2.05
N SER A 94 2.44 -3.71 1.48
CA SER A 94 3.37 -4.81 1.74
C SER A 94 3.93 -5.32 0.42
N GLY A 95 4.56 -6.49 0.45
CA GLY A 95 5.10 -7.19 -0.71
C GLY A 95 6.21 -6.42 -1.42
N GLY A 96 7.02 -7.14 -2.19
CA GLY A 96 8.15 -6.53 -2.88
C GLY A 96 8.97 -5.62 -1.96
N GLU A 97 9.17 -4.39 -2.39
CA GLU A 97 9.60 -3.27 -1.58
C GLU A 97 8.75 -2.03 -1.95
N PRO A 98 7.81 -1.59 -1.09
CA PRO A 98 6.97 -0.42 -1.36
C PRO A 98 7.75 0.83 -1.75
N PHE A 99 8.90 1.09 -1.11
CA PHE A 99 9.73 2.26 -1.42
C PHE A 99 10.51 2.15 -2.74
N CYS A 100 10.35 1.07 -3.51
CA CYS A 100 10.75 1.03 -4.92
C CYS A 100 9.74 1.72 -5.85
N GLN A 101 8.46 1.82 -5.47
CA GLN A 101 7.37 2.46 -6.24
C GLN A 101 6.68 3.64 -5.51
N PRO A 102 7.44 4.54 -4.83
CA PRO A 102 6.87 5.56 -3.96
C PRO A 102 5.99 6.58 -4.69
N GLU A 103 6.24 6.92 -5.96
CA GLU A 103 5.41 7.91 -6.67
C GLU A 103 3.97 7.41 -6.85
N ALA A 104 3.81 6.16 -7.29
CA ALA A 104 2.51 5.52 -7.44
C ALA A 104 1.82 5.30 -6.07
N LEU A 105 2.59 4.84 -5.08
CA LEU A 105 2.07 4.62 -3.73
C LEU A 105 1.73 5.93 -2.99
N CYS A 106 2.41 7.04 -3.26
CA CYS A 106 2.00 8.34 -2.74
C CYS A 106 0.67 8.77 -3.34
N ALA A 107 0.46 8.56 -4.65
CA ALA A 107 -0.81 8.89 -5.29
C ALA A 107 -1.98 8.09 -4.70
N LEU A 108 -1.81 6.77 -4.57
CA LEU A 108 -2.78 5.92 -3.90
C LEU A 108 -2.93 6.26 -2.41
N GLY A 109 -1.83 6.52 -1.72
CA GLY A 109 -1.78 6.86 -0.29
C GLY A 109 -2.54 8.15 0.03
N ARG A 110 -2.42 9.20 -0.79
CA ARG A 110 -3.19 10.44 -0.60
C ARG A 110 -4.70 10.19 -0.63
N GLU A 111 -5.17 9.38 -1.57
CA GLU A 111 -6.59 9.01 -1.65
C GLU A 111 -7.04 8.18 -0.44
N ILE A 112 -6.22 7.21 0.00
CA ILE A 112 -6.48 6.42 1.22
C ILE A 112 -6.59 7.34 2.45
N LYS A 113 -5.68 8.30 2.60
CA LYS A 113 -5.70 9.25 3.71
C LYS A 113 -6.89 10.22 3.61
N ALA A 114 -7.29 10.63 2.41
CA ALA A 114 -8.48 11.43 2.19
C ALA A 114 -9.78 10.71 2.59
N MET A 115 -9.82 9.37 2.49
CA MET A 115 -10.91 8.54 3.02
C MET A 115 -10.87 8.37 4.55
N GLY A 116 -9.90 8.97 5.24
CA GLY A 116 -9.72 8.83 6.68
C GLY A 116 -9.21 7.45 7.12
N LYS A 117 -8.65 6.66 6.20
CA LYS A 117 -8.15 5.31 6.49
C LYS A 117 -6.72 5.34 7.03
N HIS A 118 -6.41 4.42 7.94
CA HIS A 118 -5.06 4.23 8.46
C HIS A 118 -4.15 3.59 7.40
N LEU A 119 -2.91 4.07 7.24
CA LEU A 119 -1.94 3.55 6.30
C LEU A 119 -0.74 2.95 7.02
N MET A 120 -0.47 1.67 6.74
CA MET A 120 0.71 0.96 7.21
C MET A 120 1.59 0.56 6.03
N VAL A 121 2.91 0.62 6.18
CA VAL A 121 3.86 0.28 5.12
C VAL A 121 4.93 -0.66 5.65
N TYR A 122 5.24 -1.72 4.92
CA TYR A 122 6.41 -2.57 5.16
C TYR A 122 7.59 -2.08 4.33
N SER A 123 8.81 -2.25 4.83
CA SER A 123 10.04 -2.03 4.07
C SER A 123 11.17 -2.90 4.58
N GLY A 124 11.98 -3.41 3.66
CA GLY A 124 13.28 -4.02 3.95
C GLY A 124 14.36 -3.00 4.29
N TYR A 125 14.12 -1.70 4.08
CA TYR A 125 14.98 -0.63 4.54
C TYR A 125 14.63 -0.21 5.97
N THR A 126 15.62 0.27 6.71
CA THR A 126 15.35 0.93 7.99
C THR A 126 14.81 2.35 7.76
N TYR A 127 14.07 2.88 8.73
CA TYR A 127 13.55 4.24 8.72
C TYR A 127 14.66 5.28 8.44
N GLU A 128 15.81 5.13 9.10
CA GLU A 128 16.96 6.03 8.89
C GLU A 128 17.48 5.95 7.46
N ARG A 129 17.51 4.74 6.89
CA ARG A 129 17.91 4.54 5.50
C ARG A 129 16.89 5.15 4.52
N LEU A 130 15.60 5.04 4.81
CA LEU A 130 14.55 5.67 4.00
C LEU A 130 14.66 7.20 4.04
N LEU A 131 14.97 7.79 5.20
CA LEU A 131 15.24 9.24 5.31
C LEU A 131 16.44 9.66 4.43
N GLU A 132 17.50 8.86 4.39
CA GLU A 132 18.65 9.12 3.50
C GLU A 132 18.30 9.03 2.02
N ILE A 133 17.57 7.98 1.62
CA ILE A 133 17.08 7.80 0.24
C ILE A 133 16.19 8.98 -0.14
N GLY A 134 15.32 9.38 0.78
CA GLY A 134 14.38 10.48 0.65
C GLY A 134 15.02 11.83 0.34
N ARG A 135 16.28 12.07 0.77
CA ARG A 135 17.05 13.28 0.38
C ARG A 135 17.27 13.40 -1.12
N LYS A 136 17.28 12.26 -1.84
CA LYS A 136 17.46 12.20 -3.30
C LYS A 136 16.17 11.88 -4.05
N ARG A 137 15.21 11.22 -3.41
CA ARG A 137 13.92 10.83 -3.97
C ARG A 137 12.79 11.31 -3.05
N PRO A 138 12.29 12.54 -3.23
CA PRO A 138 11.32 13.16 -2.31
C PRO A 138 10.04 12.33 -2.07
N ALA A 139 9.59 11.55 -3.06
CA ALA A 139 8.44 10.66 -2.92
C ALA A 139 8.60 9.63 -1.77
N VAL A 140 9.84 9.25 -1.43
CA VAL A 140 10.08 8.36 -0.27
C VAL A 140 9.75 9.08 1.05
N LEU A 141 10.09 10.37 1.17
CA LEU A 141 9.72 11.15 2.36
C LEU A 141 8.22 11.39 2.41
N GLU A 142 7.59 11.64 1.26
CA GLU A 142 6.14 11.79 1.18
C GLU A 142 5.42 10.51 1.61
N LEU A 143 5.87 9.34 1.16
CA LEU A 143 5.26 8.07 1.56
C LEU A 143 5.42 7.81 3.07
N LEU A 144 6.57 8.17 3.66
CA LEU A 144 6.76 8.16 5.11
C LEU A 144 5.82 9.13 5.84
N GLU A 145 5.54 10.29 5.25
CA GLU A 145 4.62 11.27 5.84
C GLU A 145 3.17 10.78 5.81
N LEU A 146 2.75 10.15 4.72
CA LEU A 146 1.41 9.57 4.58
C LEU A 146 1.19 8.37 5.51
N ALA A 147 2.25 7.60 5.79
CA ALA A 147 2.19 6.42 6.63
C ALA A 147 1.99 6.77 8.12
N ASP A 148 1.12 6.00 8.77
CA ASP A 148 0.89 6.04 10.21
C ASP A 148 1.83 5.05 10.92
N LEU A 149 1.98 3.84 10.36
CA LEU A 149 2.91 2.82 10.83
C LEU A 149 3.91 2.39 9.75
N LEU A 150 5.13 2.11 10.17
CA LEU A 150 6.18 1.51 9.34
C LEU A 150 6.69 0.23 9.99
N VAL A 151 6.69 -0.88 9.27
CA VAL A 151 7.52 -2.04 9.60
C VAL A 151 8.81 -1.92 8.82
N ASP A 152 9.93 -1.83 9.53
CA ASP A 152 11.22 -1.52 8.90
C ASP A 152 12.27 -2.63 9.11
N GLY A 153 13.25 -2.64 8.21
CA GLY A 153 14.38 -3.55 8.22
C GLY A 153 14.16 -4.87 7.46
N PRO A 154 15.26 -5.48 6.98
CA PRO A 154 15.17 -6.69 6.17
C PRO A 154 14.71 -7.87 7.04
N TYR A 155 13.98 -8.81 6.43
CA TYR A 155 13.73 -10.08 7.07
C TYR A 155 15.03 -10.86 7.28
N ARG A 156 15.18 -11.47 8.46
CA ARG A 156 16.31 -12.34 8.83
C ARG A 156 15.78 -13.68 9.32
N GLU A 157 16.14 -14.75 8.63
CA GLU A 157 15.64 -16.10 8.91
C GLU A 157 16.10 -16.61 10.27
N GLU A 158 17.32 -16.25 10.68
CA GLU A 158 17.90 -16.57 11.98
C GLU A 158 17.22 -15.86 13.17
N GLU A 159 16.48 -14.77 12.89
CA GLU A 159 15.72 -14.00 13.88
C GLU A 159 14.20 -14.21 13.71
N ARG A 160 13.79 -15.22 12.94
CA ARG A 160 12.38 -15.52 12.67
C ARG A 160 11.63 -15.87 13.94
N ASP A 161 10.51 -15.19 14.17
CA ASP A 161 9.61 -15.46 15.29
C ASP A 161 8.15 -15.18 14.88
N LEU A 162 7.32 -16.23 14.97
CA LEU A 162 5.91 -16.19 14.54
C LEU A 162 4.98 -15.56 15.59
N THR A 163 5.50 -15.26 16.79
CA THR A 163 4.74 -14.61 17.87
C THR A 163 4.80 -13.08 17.80
N LEU A 164 5.66 -12.55 16.93
CA LEU A 164 5.85 -11.10 16.78
C LEU A 164 4.65 -10.47 16.07
N LEU A 165 4.19 -9.36 16.63
CA LEU A 165 3.08 -8.60 16.05
C LEU A 165 3.52 -7.93 14.74
N TYR A 166 2.86 -8.30 13.65
CA TYR A 166 2.99 -7.74 12.30
C TYR A 166 4.38 -7.80 11.67
N ARG A 167 5.33 -8.59 12.18
CA ARG A 167 6.68 -8.69 11.60
C ARG A 167 7.19 -10.11 11.62
N GLY A 168 8.09 -10.43 10.69
CA GLY A 168 8.58 -11.79 10.49
C GLY A 168 9.84 -12.13 11.30
N SER A 169 10.63 -11.12 11.67
CA SER A 169 11.88 -11.31 12.40
C SER A 169 12.13 -10.26 13.47
N ALA A 170 12.85 -10.64 14.54
CA ALA A 170 13.03 -9.82 15.74
C ALA A 170 13.80 -8.51 15.51
N ASN A 171 14.65 -8.44 14.48
CA ASN A 171 15.35 -7.21 14.09
C ASN A 171 14.42 -6.14 13.50
N GLN A 172 13.25 -6.51 13.00
CA GLN A 172 12.33 -5.57 12.39
C GLN A 172 11.64 -4.74 13.47
N ARG A 173 11.43 -3.45 13.23
CA ARG A 173 10.70 -2.58 14.16
C ARG A 173 9.34 -2.26 13.58
N VAL A 174 8.31 -2.23 14.43
CA VAL A 174 7.05 -1.55 14.07
C VAL A 174 7.13 -0.17 14.69
N ILE A 175 7.17 0.86 13.85
CA ILE A 175 7.39 2.26 14.22
C ILE A 175 6.08 3.02 14.10
N ASP A 176 5.70 3.72 15.18
CA ASP A 176 4.61 4.69 15.16
C ASP A 176 5.15 6.01 14.60
N LEU A 177 4.88 6.26 13.31
CA LEU A 177 5.44 7.41 12.61
C LEU A 177 4.84 8.72 13.11
N LYS A 178 3.58 8.70 13.56
CA LYS A 178 2.95 9.90 14.14
C LYS A 178 3.65 10.30 15.43
N LYS A 179 3.79 9.38 16.39
CA LYS A 179 4.51 9.65 17.65
C LYS A 179 5.98 9.96 17.38
N THR A 180 6.61 9.30 16.41
CA THR A 180 8.00 9.57 16.02
C THR A 180 8.19 11.01 15.54
N ARG A 181 7.28 11.53 14.72
CA ARG A 181 7.30 12.94 14.26
C ARG A 181 7.10 13.91 15.43
N GLU A 182 6.17 13.62 16.33
CA GLU A 182 5.88 14.46 17.50
C GLU A 182 7.04 14.53 18.50
N HIS A 183 7.74 13.42 18.73
CA HIS A 183 8.83 13.33 19.71
C HIS A 183 10.21 13.64 19.12
N GLY A 184 10.36 13.62 17.79
CA GLY A 184 11.64 13.81 17.11
C GLY A 184 12.61 12.62 17.21
N THR A 185 12.17 11.51 17.80
CA THR A 185 12.94 10.25 17.92
C THR A 185 12.02 9.06 17.64
N VAL A 186 12.59 7.92 17.24
CA VAL A 186 11.82 6.71 16.90
C VAL A 186 11.01 6.24 18.09
N VAL A 187 9.69 6.17 17.92
CA VAL A 187 8.74 5.59 18.88
C VAL A 187 8.22 4.28 18.32
N LEU A 188 8.39 3.19 19.07
CA LEU A 188 7.90 1.88 18.67
C LEU A 188 6.40 1.78 18.92
N TYR A 189 5.69 1.17 17.98
CA TYR A 189 4.28 0.84 18.14
C TYR A 189 4.10 -0.17 19.26
N GLN A 190 3.09 0.07 20.09
CA GLN A 190 2.63 -0.82 21.14
C GLN A 190 1.14 -1.04 20.90
N ASP A 191 0.70 -2.29 20.89
CA ASP A 191 -0.71 -2.61 20.84
C ASP A 191 -1.30 -2.50 22.24
N ASP A 192 -2.29 -1.62 22.39
CA ASP A 192 -2.95 -1.33 23.66
C ASP A 192 -3.62 -2.59 24.24
N TYR A 193 -4.05 -3.54 23.39
CA TYR A 193 -4.65 -4.80 23.81
C TYR A 193 -3.64 -5.79 24.42
N CYS A 194 -2.37 -5.75 24.00
CA CYS A 194 -1.34 -6.65 24.55
C CYS A 194 -0.78 -6.21 25.90
N GLN A 195 -1.07 -4.98 26.34
CA GLN A 195 -0.57 -4.42 27.60
C GLN A 195 -1.48 -4.72 28.81
N GLY A 196 -2.63 -5.37 28.61
CA GLY A 196 -3.57 -5.69 29.70
C GLY A 196 -4.18 -4.45 30.38
N LEU A 197 -4.17 -3.30 29.69
CA LEU A 197 -4.75 -2.05 30.16
C LEU A 197 -6.26 -2.06 29.86
N TRP A 198 -7.05 -2.59 30.80
CA TRP A 198 -8.50 -2.43 30.89
C TRP A 198 -8.85 -1.49 32.04
#